data_AF-A0A9D4IZI2-F1
#
_entry.id   AF-A0A9D4IZI2-F1
#
_cell.length_a   1.000
_cell.length_b   1.000
_cell.length_c   1.000
_cell.angle_alpha   90.00
_cell.angle_beta   90.00
_cell.angle_gamma   90.00
#
_symmetry.space_group_name_H-M   'P 1'
#
loop_
_entity.id
_entity.type
_entity.pdbx_description
1 polymer ?
#
loop_
_entity_poly.entity_id
_entity_poly.type
_entity_poly.pdbx_seq_one_letter_code
_entity_poly.pdbx_strand_id
1 'polypeptide(L)' 'MCQTPPDVDHAVHDRHPEQILFTSGSQVTYTCAHGYSADGDARATCGGNGEWLELTLMCTR' A
#
# COMPACT_ATOMS: atom_id res chain seq x y z
N MET A 1 -0.13 8.79 -13.02
CA MET A 1 -1.21 8.42 -12.07
C MET A 1 -1.08 6.94 -11.81
N CYS A 2 -1.27 6.51 -10.58
CA CYS A 2 -1.27 5.10 -10.21
C CYS A 2 -2.72 4.60 -10.16
N GLN A 3 -2.89 3.32 -10.45
CA GLN A 3 -4.17 2.64 -10.27
C GLN A 3 -4.27 2.12 -8.84
N THR A 4 -5.10 1.11 -8.60
CA THR A 4 -5.24 0.43 -7.31
C THR A 4 -3.86 0.13 -6.69
N PRO A 5 -3.70 0.41 -5.39
CA PRO A 5 -2.50 0.01 -4.65
C PRO A 5 -2.28 -1.50 -4.75
N PRO A 6 -1.03 -1.98 -4.74
CA PRO A 6 -0.74 -3.41 -4.78
C PRO A 6 -1.32 -4.14 -3.56
N ASP A 7 -1.82 -5.35 -3.75
CA ASP A 7 -2.27 -6.18 -2.64
C ASP A 7 -1.07 -6.74 -1.86
N VAL A 8 -1.12 -6.60 -0.53
CA VAL A 8 -0.12 -7.16 0.39
C VAL A 8 -0.80 -8.25 1.20
N ASP A 9 -0.19 -9.43 1.21
CA ASP A 9 -0.77 -10.57 1.92
C ASP A 9 -0.92 -10.27 3.42
N HIS A 10 -2.06 -10.67 3.97
CA HIS A 10 -2.45 -10.40 5.35
C HIS A 10 -2.38 -8.91 5.75
N ALA A 11 -2.54 -7.98 4.82
CA ALA A 11 -2.62 -6.55 5.12
C ALA A 11 -3.83 -5.88 4.45
N VAL A 12 -4.21 -4.72 4.97
CA VAL A 12 -5.24 -3.84 4.40
C VAL A 12 -4.70 -2.42 4.30
N HIS A 13 -5.12 -1.66 3.28
CA HIS A 13 -4.71 -0.27 3.12
C HIS A 13 -5.78 0.73 3.57
N ASP A 14 -5.35 1.94 3.92
CA ASP A 14 -6.20 3.03 4.45
C ASP A 14 -7.14 3.70 3.43
N ARG A 15 -7.06 3.34 2.14
CA ARG A 15 -7.85 3.96 1.06
C ARG A 15 -9.21 3.31 0.86
N HIS A 16 -10.15 4.11 0.37
CA HIS A 16 -11.52 3.67 0.09
C HIS A 16 -11.55 2.65 -1.06
N PRO A 17 -12.37 1.59 -0.99
CA PRO A 17 -12.44 0.56 -2.04
C PRO A 17 -12.82 1.11 -3.43
N GLU A 18 -13.58 2.20 -3.46
CA GLU A 18 -14.01 2.86 -4.71
C GLU A 18 -12.93 3.79 -5.29
N GLN A 19 -11.85 4.05 -4.53
CA GLN A 19 -10.76 4.90 -4.98
C GLN A 19 -9.76 4.08 -5.81
N ILE A 20 -9.91 4.16 -7.13
CA ILE A 20 -9.12 3.38 -8.10
C ILE A 20 -7.92 4.19 -8.65
N LEU A 21 -7.98 5.52 -8.62
CA LEU A 21 -6.98 6.40 -9.23
C LEU A 21 -6.28 7.29 -8.20
N PHE A 22 -4.97 7.39 -8.33
CA PHE A 22 -4.09 8.14 -7.44
C PHE A 22 -3.17 9.06 -8.24
N THR A 23 -3.08 10.32 -7.81
CA THR A 23 -2.17 11.29 -8.42
C THR A 23 -0.73 11.02 -7.96
N SER A 24 0.25 11.41 -8.77
CA SER A 24 1.67 11.32 -8.40
C SER A 24 1.92 12.03 -7.06
N GLY A 25 2.61 11.38 -6.14
CA GLY A 25 2.84 11.83 -4.77
C GLY A 25 1.75 11.42 -3.76
N SER A 26 0.66 10.79 -4.21
CA SER A 26 -0.30 10.16 -3.29
C SER A 26 0.38 9.06 -2.48
N GLN A 27 0.07 8.98 -1.19
CA GLN A 27 0.59 7.95 -0.30
C GLN A 27 -0.55 7.10 0.24
N VAL A 28 -0.27 5.82 0.43
CA VAL A 28 -1.18 4.82 0.97
C VAL A 28 -0.46 4.08 2.09
N THR A 29 -1.14 3.89 3.22
CA THR A 29 -0.56 3.17 4.36
C THR A 29 -1.27 1.85 4.54
N TYR A 30 -0.48 0.79 4.66
CA TYR A 30 -0.92 -0.57 4.91
C TYR A 30 -0.86 -0.89 6.41
N THR A 31 -1.74 -1.77 6.84
CA THR A 31 -1.79 -2.27 8.21
C THR A 31 -1.96 -3.79 8.15
N CYS A 32 -1.07 -4.52 8.83
CA CYS A 32 -1.20 -5.96 8.94
C CYS A 32 -2.49 -6.34 9.69
N ALA A 33 -3.10 -7.44 9.28
CA ALA A 33 -4.26 -8.02 9.92
C ALA A 33 -3.93 -8.43 11.37
N HIS A 34 -4.97 -8.52 12.21
CA HIS A 34 -4.82 -8.88 13.61
C HIS A 34 -4.09 -10.24 13.77
N GLY A 35 -3.00 -10.23 14.55
CA GLY A 35 -2.16 -11.41 14.78
C GLY A 35 -0.99 -11.56 13.81
N TYR A 36 -0.78 -10.61 12.90
CA TYR A 36 0.43 -10.49 12.09
C TYR A 36 1.24 -9.26 12.53
N SER A 37 2.55 -9.37 12.40
CA SER A 37 3.54 -8.34 12.65
C SER A 37 4.05 -7.75 11.33
N ALA A 38 4.22 -6.43 11.30
CA ALA A 38 4.76 -5.73 10.16
C ALA A 38 6.29 -5.84 10.13
N ASP A 39 6.84 -6.26 9.00
CA ASP A 39 8.26 -6.18 8.67
C ASP A 39 8.43 -5.34 7.39
N GLY A 40 9.35 -4.37 7.39
CA GLY A 40 9.54 -3.41 6.30
C GLY A 40 8.66 -2.15 6.36
N ASP A 41 8.60 -1.41 5.26
CA ASP A 41 7.84 -0.15 5.13
C ASP A 41 6.41 -0.41 4.63
N ALA A 42 5.46 0.02 5.44
CA ALA A 42 4.01 -0.09 5.19
C ALA A 42 3.46 1.05 4.32
N ARG A 43 4.30 1.95 3.81
CA ARG A 43 3.87 3.06 2.95
C ARG A 43 4.15 2.76 1.49
N ALA A 44 3.13 2.98 0.66
CA ALA A 44 3.27 2.97 -0.79
C ALA A 44 3.07 4.40 -1.31
N THR A 45 4.01 4.87 -2.12
CA THR A 45 3.97 6.20 -2.75
C THR A 45 3.72 6.07 -4.25
N CYS A 46 2.72 6.78 -4.78
CA CYS A 46 2.45 6.79 -6.21
C CYS A 46 3.52 7.60 -6.96
N GLY A 47 4.35 6.91 -7.75
CA GLY A 47 5.39 7.49 -8.59
C GLY A 47 4.87 8.26 -9.79
N GLY A 48 5.71 9.13 -10.35
CA GLY A 48 5.39 9.90 -11.56
C GLY A 48 5.21 9.04 -12.82
N ASN A 49 5.79 7.84 -12.82
CA ASN A 49 5.66 6.83 -13.88
C ASN A 49 4.40 5.96 -13.77
N GLY A 50 3.57 6.15 -12.72
CA GLY A 50 2.36 5.35 -12.49
C GLY A 50 2.61 4.04 -11.74
N GLU A 51 3.81 3.83 -11.21
CA GLU A 51 4.15 2.69 -10.35
C GLU A 51 4.05 3.08 -8.87
N TRP A 52 3.70 2.10 -8.04
CA TRP A 52 3.78 2.23 -6.59
C TRP A 52 5.21 1.97 -6.13
N LEU A 53 5.74 2.89 -5.35
CA LEU A 53 7.11 2.89 -4.83
C LEU A 53 7.10 2.70 -3.32
N GLU A 54 8.26 2.35 -2.76
CA GLU A 54 8.55 2.30 -1.31
C GLU A 54 7.82 1.20 -0.50
N LEU A 55 6.92 0.43 -1.12
CA LEU A 55 6.24 -0.66 -0.45
C LEU A 55 7.14 -1.91 -0.31
N THR A 56 7.54 -2.20 0.92
CA THR A 56 8.35 -3.38 1.26
C THR A 56 7.73 -4.23 2.37
N LEU A 57 6.49 -3.90 2.77
CA LEU A 57 5.77 -4.55 3.86
C LEU A 57 5.57 -6.03 3.61
N MET A 58 5.99 -6.81 4.60
CA MET A 58 5.69 -8.23 4.74
C MET A 58 5.00 -8.44 6.09
N CYS A 59 3.80 -9.02 6.07
CA CYS A 59 3.08 -9.36 7.30
C CYS A 59 3.36 -10.82 7.68
N THR A 60 4.01 -11.04 8.82
CA THR A 60 4.39 -12.38 9.32
C THR A 60 3.73 -12.66 10.67
N ARG A 61 3.37 -13.92 10.94
CA ARG A 61 2.68 -14.32 12.18
C ARG A 61 3.65 -14.65 13.30
#